data_AF-A0A821DSV5-F1
#
_entry.id   AF-A0A821DSV5-F1
#
_cell.length_a   1.000
_cell.length_b   1.000
_cell.length_c   1.000
_cell.angle_alpha   90.00
_cell.angle_beta   90.00
_cell.angle_gamma   90.00
#
_symmetry.space_group_name_H-M   'P 1'
#
loop_
_entity.id
_entity.type
_entity.pdbx_description
1 polymer ?
#
loop_
_entity_poly.entity_id
_entity_poly.type
_entity_poly.pdbx_seq_one_letter_code
_entity_poly.pdbx_strand_id
1 'polypeptide(L)'
;NKNSDFCAPLTSFDWNEVDPNLIGTSSIDTTCTIWGLETGQAIGRTNPVSGHVRTQLIAHDKEVYDIAFSRGGGGRDMFASVGADGSVRMFDLRHLEHSTIIYEDPQHHSLLRLAWNKQDPNYLATFAIDSMEIIILDVRIPCTPVARLNNHRSGVNGIAWAPHSACHICTAGDDRQALIWDIQQMPRAIEDPILAYTAEGEINQVQWSTTQPDWIAICFNNFLEILRV
;
A
#
# COMPACT_ATOMS: atom_id res chain seq x y z
N ASN A 1 28.80 7.91 -11.08
CA ASN A 1 27.98 7.97 -12.30
C ASN A 1 27.32 9.35 -12.33
N LYS A 2 27.80 10.28 -13.16
CA LYS A 2 27.48 11.73 -13.13
C LYS A 2 26.60 12.17 -14.30
N ASN A 3 25.92 11.24 -14.98
CA ASN A 3 25.25 11.48 -16.26
C ASN A 3 23.96 10.66 -16.40
N SER A 4 22.87 11.10 -15.77
CA SER A 4 21.53 10.66 -16.16
C SER A 4 20.53 11.78 -15.93
N ASP A 5 20.29 12.58 -16.98
CA ASP A 5 19.23 13.58 -17.06
C ASP A 5 17.81 12.98 -17.08
N PHE A 6 17.65 11.70 -16.77
CA PHE A 6 16.36 11.06 -16.60
C PHE A 6 16.44 10.09 -15.42
N CYS A 7 15.94 10.53 -14.26
CA CYS A 7 15.50 9.62 -13.22
C CYS A 7 14.23 8.94 -13.74
N ALA A 8 14.14 7.61 -13.69
CA ALA A 8 12.92 6.94 -14.12
C ALA A 8 11.72 7.42 -13.26
N PRO A 9 10.52 7.53 -13.84
CA PRO A 9 9.33 7.95 -13.11
C PRO A 9 9.10 7.14 -11.84
N LEU A 10 8.94 7.85 -10.72
CA LEU A 10 8.50 7.27 -9.47
C LEU A 10 7.01 6.92 -9.56
N THR A 11 6.64 5.76 -9.05
CA THR A 11 5.28 5.22 -9.10
C THR A 11 4.54 5.37 -7.78
N SER A 12 5.27 5.36 -6.67
CA SER A 12 4.75 5.54 -5.32
C SER A 12 5.87 5.97 -4.37
N PHE A 13 5.46 6.43 -3.19
CA PHE A 13 6.35 6.65 -2.05
C PHE A 13 5.60 6.39 -0.75
N ASP A 14 6.34 6.01 0.28
CA ASP A 14 5.81 5.90 1.64
C ASP A 14 6.81 6.46 2.65
N TRP A 15 6.27 7.04 3.73
CA TRP A 15 7.06 7.53 4.84
C TRP A 15 7.16 6.45 5.92
N ASN A 16 8.35 6.29 6.47
CA ASN A 16 8.50 5.42 7.61
C ASN A 16 7.92 6.10 8.87
N GLU A 17 6.80 5.57 9.37
CA GLU A 17 6.12 6.13 10.54
C GLU A 17 6.91 5.95 11.85
N VAL A 18 7.88 5.02 11.89
CA VAL A 18 8.70 4.77 13.09
C VAL A 18 9.95 5.66 13.10
N ASP A 19 10.58 5.87 11.94
CA ASP A 19 11.68 6.81 11.74
C ASP A 19 11.33 7.79 10.62
N PRO A 20 10.74 8.95 10.95
CA PRO A 20 10.33 9.94 9.96
C PRO A 20 11.47 10.55 9.15
N ASN A 21 12.73 10.21 9.40
CA ASN A 21 13.83 10.60 8.52
C ASN A 21 13.97 9.70 7.30
N LEU A 22 13.13 8.65 7.18
CA LEU A 22 13.18 7.71 6.07
C LEU A 22 11.95 7.84 5.18
N ILE A 23 12.22 7.97 3.87
CA ILE A 23 11.23 7.85 2.81
C ILE A 23 11.65 6.69 1.91
N GLY A 24 10.70 5.89 1.47
CA GLY A 24 10.88 4.88 0.43
C GLY A 24 10.16 5.33 -0.82
N THR A 25 10.77 5.15 -1.99
CA THR A 25 10.17 5.43 -3.29
C THR A 25 10.30 4.22 -4.21
N SER A 26 9.26 3.89 -4.94
CA SER A 26 9.26 2.86 -5.98
C SER A 26 9.32 3.49 -7.37
N SER A 27 9.87 2.76 -8.34
CA SER A 27 10.09 3.26 -9.70
C SER A 27 9.83 2.19 -10.77
N ILE A 28 9.50 2.65 -11.98
CA ILE A 28 9.37 1.77 -13.14
C ILE A 28 10.71 1.15 -13.59
N ASP A 29 11.85 1.67 -13.11
CA ASP A 29 13.17 1.09 -13.39
C ASP A 29 13.51 -0.16 -12.57
N THR A 30 12.51 -0.82 -11.99
CA THR A 30 12.60 -2.02 -11.13
C THR A 30 13.15 -1.77 -9.72
N THR A 31 13.47 -0.51 -9.38
CA THR A 31 14.13 -0.20 -8.10
C THR A 31 13.20 0.36 -7.03
N CYS A 32 13.57 0.07 -5.78
CA CYS A 32 13.14 0.82 -4.60
C CYS A 32 14.34 1.63 -4.09
N THR A 33 14.12 2.92 -3.84
CA THR A 33 15.13 3.82 -3.25
C THR A 33 14.70 4.25 -1.87
N ILE A 34 15.60 4.12 -0.90
CA ILE A 34 15.40 4.58 0.47
C ILE A 34 16.22 5.83 0.67
N TRP A 35 15.57 6.89 1.10
CA TRP A 35 16.13 8.23 1.30
C TRP A 35 16.32 8.46 2.79
N GLY A 36 17.48 9.00 3.16
CA GLY A 36 17.73 9.56 4.47
C GLY A 36 17.56 11.07 4.42
N LEU A 37 16.69 11.61 5.27
CA LEU A 37 16.49 13.03 5.44
C LEU A 37 17.34 13.52 6.60
N GLU A 38 18.19 14.50 6.35
CA GLU A 38 18.85 15.24 7.42
C GLU A 38 17.96 16.43 7.78
N THR A 39 17.08 16.27 8.76
CA THR A 39 16.24 17.37 9.25
C THR A 39 17.12 18.38 9.99
N GLY A 40 17.70 19.33 9.26
CA GLY A 40 18.43 20.47 9.82
C GLY A 40 17.51 21.49 10.51
N GLN A 41 16.81 21.06 11.57
CA GLN A 41 15.81 21.77 12.40
C GLN A 41 14.34 21.75 11.93
N ALA A 42 13.47 21.80 12.94
CA ALA A 42 12.02 21.72 12.87
C ALA A 42 11.33 23.06 12.49
N ILE A 43 10.36 22.95 11.60
CA ILE A 43 9.08 23.70 11.53
C ILE A 43 9.19 25.23 11.47
N GLY A 44 9.02 25.81 10.26
CA GLY A 44 8.56 27.21 10.15
C GLY A 44 8.93 27.96 8.87
N ARG A 45 10.00 27.58 8.16
CA ARG A 45 10.35 28.12 6.84
C ARG A 45 11.03 27.03 6.02
N THR A 46 10.53 26.75 4.82
CA THR A 46 11.06 25.73 3.92
C THR A 46 12.42 26.18 3.36
N ASN A 47 13.49 26.04 4.14
CA ASN A 47 14.80 25.90 3.54
C ASN A 47 14.85 24.51 2.86
N PRO A 48 15.47 24.38 1.68
CA PRO A 48 15.63 23.08 1.04
C PRO A 48 16.35 22.12 2.00
N VAL A 49 15.67 21.06 2.40
CA VAL A 49 16.26 19.96 3.17
C VAL A 49 17.11 19.16 2.20
N SER A 50 18.40 18.99 2.50
CA SER A 50 19.27 18.08 1.75
C SER A 50 18.91 16.64 2.15
N GLY A 51 18.30 15.89 1.24
CA GLY A 51 18.16 14.44 1.39
C GLY A 51 19.34 13.73 0.72
N HIS A 52 19.76 12.59 1.27
CA HIS A 52 20.73 11.72 0.62
C HIS A 52 20.07 10.37 0.29
N VAL A 53 20.49 9.74 -0.82
CA VAL A 53 20.15 8.34 -1.07
C VAL A 53 20.84 7.52 0.01
N ARG A 54 20.07 6.84 0.86
CA ARG A 54 20.60 5.92 1.85
C ARG A 54 20.95 4.59 1.21
N THR A 55 20.06 4.09 0.35
CA THR A 55 20.29 2.89 -0.45
C THR A 55 19.34 2.85 -1.64
N GLN A 56 19.73 2.16 -2.70
CA GLN A 56 18.89 1.84 -3.85
C GLN A 56 19.09 0.36 -4.17
N LEU A 57 17.99 -0.37 -4.34
CA LEU A 57 18.02 -1.80 -4.63
C LEU A 57 17.09 -2.16 -5.78
N ILE A 58 17.46 -3.19 -6.53
CA ILE A 58 16.56 -3.83 -7.50
C ILE A 58 15.57 -4.65 -6.67
N ALA A 59 14.31 -4.20 -6.63
CA ALA A 59 13.29 -4.82 -5.78
C ALA A 59 12.58 -5.95 -6.53
N HIS A 60 12.29 -5.74 -7.81
CA HIS A 60 11.51 -6.65 -8.66
C HIS A 60 12.23 -6.91 -9.98
N ASP A 61 11.75 -7.90 -10.73
CA ASP A 61 12.28 -8.20 -12.07
C ASP A 61 11.64 -7.34 -13.18
N LYS A 62 10.62 -6.54 -12.80
CA LYS A 62 9.87 -5.59 -13.62
C LYS A 62 9.52 -4.33 -12.81
N GLU A 63 8.72 -3.42 -13.39
CA GLU A 63 8.30 -2.16 -12.79
C GLU A 63 7.76 -2.37 -11.36
N VAL A 64 8.17 -1.51 -10.43
CA VAL A 64 7.61 -1.49 -9.07
C VAL A 64 6.48 -0.47 -9.04
N TYR A 65 5.31 -0.85 -8.55
CA TYR A 65 4.12 0.02 -8.53
C TYR A 65 3.80 0.62 -7.18
N ASP A 66 4.18 -0.05 -6.09
CA ASP A 66 3.96 0.47 -4.75
C ASP A 66 5.02 0.01 -3.75
N ILE A 67 5.18 0.79 -2.69
CA ILE A 67 6.08 0.53 -1.56
C ILE A 67 5.37 0.94 -0.27
N ALA A 68 5.48 0.12 0.78
CA ALA A 68 4.89 0.43 2.07
C ALA A 68 5.81 -0.03 3.22
N PHE A 69 6.07 0.85 4.19
CA PHE A 69 6.78 0.51 5.41
C PHE A 69 5.88 -0.24 6.40
N SER A 70 6.46 -1.24 7.07
CA SER A 70 5.79 -1.95 8.14
C SER A 70 5.90 -1.19 9.46
N ARG A 71 4.93 -1.39 10.34
CA ARG A 71 4.99 -0.97 11.75
C ARG A 71 5.35 -2.11 12.71
N GLY A 72 5.46 -3.34 12.21
CA GLY A 72 5.64 -4.55 13.02
C GLY A 72 7.07 -4.72 13.54
N GLY A 73 7.22 -5.30 14.75
CA GLY A 73 8.53 -5.75 15.25
C GLY A 73 9.60 -4.66 15.40
N GLY A 74 9.19 -3.41 15.63
CA GLY A 74 10.08 -2.24 15.66
C GLY A 74 10.09 -1.44 14.35
N GLY A 75 9.49 -1.94 13.26
CA GLY A 75 9.00 -1.27 12.04
C GLY A 75 9.98 -0.47 11.19
N ARG A 76 11.04 0.07 11.79
CA ARG A 76 11.98 0.99 11.17
C ARG A 76 12.67 0.38 9.95
N ASP A 77 12.98 -0.90 10.03
CA ASP A 77 13.85 -1.55 9.07
C ASP A 77 13.09 -2.48 8.11
N MET A 78 11.75 -2.56 8.14
CA MET A 78 10.98 -3.47 7.28
C MET A 78 10.07 -2.71 6.32
N PHE A 79 10.08 -3.08 5.04
CA PHE A 79 9.13 -2.59 4.05
C PHE A 79 8.75 -3.71 3.07
N ALA A 80 7.63 -3.52 2.37
CA ALA A 80 7.24 -4.37 1.25
C ALA A 80 7.06 -3.54 -0.02
N SER A 81 7.17 -4.22 -1.17
CA SER A 81 6.86 -3.65 -2.48
C SER A 81 6.08 -4.63 -3.35
N VAL A 82 5.38 -4.09 -4.33
CA VAL A 82 4.65 -4.82 -5.38
C VAL A 82 5.02 -4.31 -6.75
N GLY A 83 4.92 -5.17 -7.76
CA GLY A 83 5.29 -4.80 -9.12
C GLY A 83 4.58 -5.58 -10.22
N ALA A 84 5.00 -5.28 -11.44
CA ALA A 84 4.52 -5.89 -12.69
C ALA A 84 4.93 -7.35 -12.88
N ASP A 85 5.80 -7.87 -12.00
CA ASP A 85 6.13 -9.31 -11.93
C ASP A 85 5.07 -10.13 -11.17
N GLY A 86 4.06 -9.47 -10.61
CA GLY A 86 2.96 -10.12 -9.90
C GLY A 86 3.32 -10.61 -8.50
N SER A 87 4.43 -10.13 -7.92
CA SER A 87 4.87 -10.54 -6.58
C SER A 87 4.72 -9.44 -5.54
N VAL A 88 4.50 -9.84 -4.30
CA VAL A 88 4.72 -9.01 -3.11
C VAL A 88 6.02 -9.46 -2.47
N ARG A 89 6.98 -8.55 -2.35
CA ARG A 89 8.31 -8.83 -1.77
C ARG A 89 8.50 -8.01 -0.50
N MET A 90 9.10 -8.63 0.51
CA MET A 90 9.40 -8.03 1.79
C MET A 90 10.93 -7.92 1.99
N PHE A 91 11.36 -6.80 2.55
CA PHE A 91 12.78 -6.42 2.65
C PHE A 91 13.11 -5.97 4.08
N ASP A 92 14.29 -6.36 4.56
CA ASP A 92 14.89 -5.86 5.79
C ASP A 92 16.04 -4.90 5.43
N LEU A 93 15.94 -3.63 5.80
CA LEU A 93 16.96 -2.60 5.58
C LEU A 93 18.31 -2.94 6.21
N ARG A 94 18.36 -3.86 7.18
CA ARG A 94 19.60 -4.36 7.78
C ARG A 94 20.24 -5.47 6.97
N HIS A 95 19.47 -6.16 6.12
CA HIS A 95 19.88 -7.35 5.36
C HIS A 95 19.35 -7.30 3.91
N LEU A 96 19.71 -6.25 3.18
CA LEU A 96 19.21 -5.99 1.81
C LEU A 96 19.70 -6.97 0.75
N GLU A 97 20.62 -7.89 1.09
CA GLU A 97 21.09 -8.94 0.20
C GLU A 97 20.01 -10.01 -0.05
N HIS A 98 18.98 -10.06 0.80
CA HIS A 98 17.89 -11.02 0.70
C HIS A 98 16.53 -10.33 0.79
N SER A 99 15.65 -10.63 -0.16
CA SER A 99 14.23 -10.34 -0.07
C SER A 99 13.45 -11.63 0.15
N THR A 100 12.26 -11.52 0.73
CA THR A 100 11.33 -12.65 0.89
C THR A 100 10.12 -12.39 0.01
N ILE A 101 9.83 -13.29 -0.94
CA ILE A 101 8.56 -13.28 -1.66
C ILE A 101 7.49 -13.78 -0.69
N ILE A 102 6.53 -12.92 -0.33
CA ILE A 102 5.45 -13.27 0.61
C ILE A 102 4.15 -13.61 -0.11
N TYR A 103 3.99 -13.22 -1.37
CA TYR A 103 2.90 -13.62 -2.24
C TYR A 103 3.31 -13.50 -3.69
N GLU A 104 2.77 -14.36 -4.54
CA GLU A 104 2.88 -14.29 -6.00
C GLU A 104 1.52 -14.62 -6.59
N ASP A 105 1.07 -13.77 -7.52
CA ASP A 105 -0.18 -14.01 -8.24
C ASP A 105 -0.04 -15.27 -9.11
N PRO A 106 -0.94 -16.26 -9.02
CA PRO A 106 -0.83 -17.50 -9.79
C PRO A 106 -0.83 -17.31 -11.31
N GLN A 107 -1.37 -16.18 -11.79
CA GLN A 107 -1.40 -15.82 -13.21
C GLN A 107 -0.34 -14.77 -13.56
N HIS A 108 0.50 -14.37 -12.59
CA HIS A 108 1.51 -13.32 -12.69
C HIS A 108 0.95 -11.98 -13.21
N HIS A 109 -0.31 -11.67 -12.84
CA HIS A 109 -0.86 -10.34 -13.09
C HIS A 109 -0.17 -9.29 -12.22
N SER A 110 0.05 -8.10 -12.78
CA SER A 110 0.64 -6.96 -12.08
C SER A 110 -0.11 -6.63 -10.78
N LEU A 111 0.60 -6.53 -9.66
CA LEU A 111 0.04 -6.09 -8.38
C LEU A 111 0.25 -4.59 -8.22
N LEU A 112 -0.81 -3.83 -7.93
CA LEU A 112 -0.81 -2.37 -8.10
C LEU A 112 -0.61 -1.57 -6.81
N ARG A 113 -1.09 -2.08 -5.67
CA ARG A 113 -1.12 -1.32 -4.41
C ARG A 113 -0.89 -2.18 -3.18
N LEU A 114 -0.25 -1.59 -2.18
CA LEU A 114 -0.08 -2.14 -0.84
C LEU A 114 -0.80 -1.29 0.20
N ALA A 115 -1.58 -1.93 1.07
CA ALA A 115 -2.16 -1.28 2.23
C ALA A 115 -1.86 -2.10 3.47
N TRP A 116 -1.00 -1.58 4.35
CA TRP A 116 -0.68 -2.24 5.61
C TRP A 116 -1.75 -1.96 6.66
N ASN A 117 -2.15 -2.98 7.40
CA ASN A 117 -3.00 -2.79 8.56
C ASN A 117 -2.21 -2.09 9.67
N LYS A 118 -2.66 -0.89 10.06
CA LYS A 118 -1.96 -0.03 11.02
C LYS A 118 -2.19 -0.43 12.48
N GLN A 119 -3.23 -1.23 12.76
CA GLN A 119 -3.57 -1.74 14.09
C GLN A 119 -2.96 -3.13 14.33
N ASP A 120 -2.94 -3.98 13.31
CA ASP A 120 -2.23 -5.27 13.33
C ASP A 120 -1.25 -5.36 12.14
N PRO A 121 0.04 -5.09 12.36
CA PRO A 121 1.04 -5.06 11.28
C PRO A 121 1.38 -6.44 10.72
N ASN A 122 0.73 -7.52 11.17
CA ASN A 122 0.86 -8.81 10.51
C ASN A 122 0.06 -8.89 9.20
N TYR A 123 -0.96 -8.04 9.04
CA TYR A 123 -1.83 -8.07 7.87
C TYR A 123 -1.49 -6.99 6.84
N LEU A 124 -1.49 -7.41 5.58
CA LEU A 124 -1.23 -6.58 4.40
C LEU A 124 -2.29 -6.90 3.33
N ALA A 125 -2.81 -5.88 2.66
CA ALA A 125 -3.75 -6.04 1.56
C ALA A 125 -3.12 -5.60 0.24
N THR A 126 -3.49 -6.29 -0.85
CA THR A 126 -3.08 -5.97 -2.23
C THR A 126 -4.18 -6.35 -3.22
N PHE A 127 -4.13 -5.82 -4.44
CA PHE A 127 -4.95 -6.29 -5.57
C PHE A 127 -4.13 -6.28 -6.86
N ALA A 128 -4.57 -7.10 -7.83
CA ALA A 128 -4.00 -7.15 -9.17
C ALA A 128 -4.71 -6.18 -10.12
N ILE A 129 -4.05 -5.83 -11.23
CA ILE A 129 -4.64 -5.02 -12.30
C ILE A 129 -5.95 -5.64 -12.81
N ASP A 130 -6.96 -4.80 -13.01
CA ASP A 130 -8.33 -5.16 -13.43
C ASP A 130 -9.02 -6.23 -12.56
N SER A 131 -8.47 -6.52 -11.37
CA SER A 131 -9.02 -7.52 -10.46
C SER A 131 -10.21 -6.96 -9.69
N MET A 132 -11.25 -7.78 -9.59
CA MET A 132 -12.42 -7.55 -8.72
C MET A 132 -12.18 -8.06 -7.29
N GLU A 133 -11.06 -8.77 -7.08
CA GLU A 133 -10.68 -9.39 -5.82
C GLU A 133 -9.61 -8.57 -5.09
N ILE A 134 -9.76 -8.44 -3.77
CA ILE A 134 -8.71 -7.96 -2.87
C ILE A 134 -8.13 -9.16 -2.11
N ILE A 135 -6.80 -9.21 -2.02
CA ILE A 135 -6.05 -10.28 -1.38
C ILE A 135 -5.57 -9.78 -0.01
N ILE A 136 -5.91 -10.51 1.06
CA ILE A 136 -5.41 -10.26 2.41
C ILE A 136 -4.33 -11.29 2.73
N LEU A 137 -3.16 -10.82 3.14
CA LEU A 137 -1.97 -11.60 3.44
C LEU A 137 -1.64 -11.50 4.92
N ASP A 138 -1.17 -12.60 5.52
CA ASP A 138 -0.47 -12.58 6.81
C ASP A 138 1.03 -12.74 6.52
N VAL A 139 1.83 -11.72 6.83
CA VAL A 139 3.27 -11.69 6.51
C VAL A 139 4.07 -12.77 7.26
N ARG A 140 3.49 -13.41 8.28
CA ARG A 140 4.08 -14.53 9.01
C ARG A 140 3.85 -15.87 8.31
N ILE A 141 2.89 -15.94 7.38
CA ILE A 141 2.49 -17.14 6.65
C ILE A 141 2.63 -16.84 5.14
N PRO A 142 3.86 -16.86 4.60
CA PRO A 142 4.09 -16.49 3.21
C PRO A 142 3.42 -17.47 2.23
N CYS A 143 3.25 -17.00 1.00
CA CYS A 143 2.72 -17.70 -0.17
C CYS A 143 1.22 -18.00 -0.14
N THR A 144 0.54 -17.91 1.01
CA THR A 144 -0.89 -18.25 1.13
C THR A 144 -1.71 -17.07 1.65
N PRO A 145 -2.64 -16.52 0.84
CA PRO A 145 -3.59 -15.53 1.33
C PRO A 145 -4.46 -16.08 2.46
N VAL A 146 -4.71 -15.25 3.47
CA VAL A 146 -5.62 -15.60 4.59
C VAL A 146 -7.08 -15.29 4.28
N ALA A 147 -7.34 -14.37 3.35
CA ALA A 147 -8.67 -14.08 2.84
C ALA A 147 -8.62 -13.47 1.44
N ARG A 148 -9.74 -13.58 0.72
CA ARG A 148 -10.04 -12.88 -0.53
C ARG A 148 -11.38 -12.18 -0.37
N LEU A 149 -11.44 -10.89 -0.72
CA LEU A 149 -12.67 -10.08 -0.64
C LEU A 149 -13.22 -9.88 -2.05
N ASN A 150 -14.37 -10.48 -2.33
CA ASN A 150 -14.88 -10.67 -3.69
C ASN A 150 -16.35 -10.24 -3.81
N ASN A 151 -16.60 -8.93 -3.90
CA ASN A 151 -17.96 -8.40 -4.10
C ASN A 151 -17.98 -7.20 -5.09
N HIS A 152 -16.81 -6.65 -5.43
CA HIS A 152 -16.71 -5.66 -6.50
C HIS A 152 -17.16 -6.23 -7.85
N ARG A 153 -17.72 -5.36 -8.70
CA ARG A 153 -18.24 -5.69 -10.04
C ARG A 153 -17.34 -5.23 -11.19
N SER A 154 -16.22 -4.58 -10.86
CA SER A 154 -15.19 -4.11 -11.77
C SER A 154 -13.85 -4.01 -11.01
N GLY A 155 -12.81 -3.53 -11.68
CA GLY A 155 -11.46 -3.37 -11.12
C GLY A 155 -11.43 -2.57 -9.82
N VAL A 156 -10.68 -3.06 -8.83
CA VAL A 156 -10.40 -2.37 -7.58
C VAL A 156 -9.28 -1.36 -7.82
N ASN A 157 -9.43 -0.15 -7.28
CA ASN A 157 -8.47 0.95 -7.42
C ASN A 157 -7.86 1.40 -6.10
N GLY A 158 -8.57 1.22 -4.99
CA GLY A 158 -8.17 1.75 -3.69
C GLY A 158 -8.43 0.79 -2.54
N ILE A 159 -7.51 0.79 -1.57
CA ILE A 159 -7.63 0.09 -0.29
C ILE A 159 -7.24 1.05 0.84
N ALA A 160 -8.01 1.07 1.92
CA ALA A 160 -7.65 1.78 3.14
C ALA A 160 -8.10 0.99 4.38
N TRP A 161 -7.15 0.61 5.24
CA TRP A 161 -7.47 0.01 6.54
C TRP A 161 -8.04 1.05 7.51
N ALA A 162 -9.00 0.63 8.33
CA ALA A 162 -9.54 1.51 9.36
C ALA A 162 -8.48 1.80 10.43
N PRO A 163 -8.31 3.06 10.84
CA PRO A 163 -7.31 3.42 11.83
C PRO A 163 -7.73 3.04 13.25
N HIS A 164 -9.00 2.71 13.49
CA HIS A 164 -9.55 2.37 14.81
C HIS A 164 -9.82 0.87 15.00
N SER A 165 -9.70 0.07 13.95
CA SER A 165 -10.05 -1.36 13.99
C SER A 165 -9.06 -2.17 13.14
N ALA A 166 -8.51 -3.24 13.73
CA ALA A 166 -7.69 -4.19 12.99
C ALA A 166 -8.52 -5.08 12.03
N CYS A 167 -9.84 -5.05 12.13
CA CYS A 167 -10.73 -5.92 11.35
C CYS A 167 -11.51 -5.15 10.28
N HIS A 168 -11.42 -3.83 10.20
CA HIS A 168 -12.14 -3.05 9.20
C HIS A 168 -11.22 -2.56 8.10
N ILE A 169 -11.68 -2.73 6.86
CA ILE A 169 -10.99 -2.28 5.66
C ILE A 169 -12.02 -1.71 4.68
N CYS A 170 -11.69 -0.60 4.05
CA CYS A 170 -12.46 -0.01 2.97
C CYS A 170 -11.76 -0.28 1.63
N THR A 171 -12.52 -0.70 0.63
CA THR A 171 -12.05 -0.89 -0.74
C THR A 171 -12.91 -0.05 -1.68
N ALA A 172 -12.36 0.36 -2.82
CA ALA A 172 -13.10 1.12 -3.81
C ALA A 172 -12.64 0.81 -5.24
N GLY A 173 -13.54 0.91 -6.22
CA GLY A 173 -13.23 0.52 -7.60
C GLY A 173 -14.08 1.18 -8.69
N ASP A 174 -13.89 0.68 -9.91
CA ASP A 174 -14.54 1.15 -11.14
C ASP A 174 -16.05 0.86 -11.18
N ASP A 175 -16.53 -0.04 -10.33
CA ASP A 175 -17.95 -0.30 -10.15
C ASP A 175 -18.67 0.81 -9.37
N ARG A 176 -17.96 1.91 -9.10
CA ARG A 176 -18.44 3.09 -8.35
C ARG A 176 -18.77 2.75 -6.90
N GLN A 177 -18.36 1.59 -6.41
CA GLN A 177 -18.62 1.18 -5.03
C GLN A 177 -17.43 1.52 -4.14
N ALA A 178 -17.73 2.03 -2.94
CA ALA A 178 -16.84 1.92 -1.79
C ALA A 178 -17.45 0.90 -0.81
N LEU A 179 -16.72 -0.18 -0.54
CA LEU A 179 -17.17 -1.31 0.27
C LEU A 179 -16.37 -1.35 1.57
N ILE A 180 -17.06 -1.49 2.71
CA ILE A 180 -16.43 -1.70 4.01
C ILE A 180 -16.62 -3.14 4.41
N TRP A 181 -15.54 -3.77 4.82
CA TRP A 181 -15.49 -5.17 5.18
C TRP A 181 -15.15 -5.31 6.65
N ASP A 182 -15.75 -6.32 7.28
CA ASP A 182 -15.30 -6.84 8.57
C ASP A 182 -14.63 -8.20 8.34
N ILE A 183 -13.33 -8.25 8.64
CA ILE A 183 -12.49 -9.43 8.47
C ILE A 183 -12.27 -10.20 9.78
N GLN A 184 -13.01 -9.89 10.85
CA GLN A 184 -12.85 -10.53 12.16
C GLN A 184 -13.01 -12.06 12.10
N GLN A 185 -13.84 -12.57 11.18
CA GLN A 185 -14.13 -14.01 11.07
C GLN A 185 -13.07 -14.79 10.28
N MET A 186 -11.97 -14.18 9.82
CA MET A 186 -10.89 -14.90 9.14
C MET A 186 -10.37 -16.09 9.98
N PRO A 187 -10.07 -17.25 9.36
CA PRO A 187 -9.99 -17.49 7.92
C PRO A 187 -11.33 -17.93 7.28
N ARG A 188 -12.47 -17.79 7.97
CA ARG A 188 -13.78 -18.04 7.34
C ARG A 188 -13.97 -17.07 6.17
N ALA A 189 -14.57 -17.56 5.09
CA ALA A 189 -14.92 -16.74 3.95
C ALA A 189 -15.80 -15.54 4.37
N ILE A 190 -15.48 -14.37 3.85
CA ILE A 190 -16.22 -13.13 4.04
C ILE A 190 -17.04 -12.94 2.77
N GLU A 191 -18.34 -13.19 2.86
CA GLU A 191 -19.22 -13.24 1.69
C GLU A 191 -19.67 -11.84 1.25
N ASP A 192 -20.00 -10.98 2.22
CA ASP A 192 -20.56 -9.66 1.96
C ASP A 192 -19.85 -8.55 2.77
N PRO A 193 -19.72 -7.35 2.19
CA PRO A 193 -19.31 -6.17 2.93
C PRO A 193 -20.38 -5.77 3.95
N ILE A 194 -19.97 -5.15 5.06
CA ILE A 194 -20.87 -4.64 6.10
C ILE A 194 -21.52 -3.30 5.71
N LEU A 195 -20.89 -2.54 4.81
CA LEU A 195 -21.42 -1.30 4.25
C LEU A 195 -21.01 -1.17 2.78
N ALA A 196 -21.91 -0.62 1.96
CA ALA A 196 -21.64 -0.29 0.57
C ALA A 196 -22.16 1.12 0.26
N TYR A 197 -21.30 1.93 -0.35
CA TYR A 197 -21.65 3.25 -0.87
C TYR A 197 -21.48 3.27 -2.39
N THR A 198 -22.40 3.91 -3.11
CA THR A 198 -22.34 4.06 -4.57
C THR A 198 -22.11 5.53 -4.94
N ALA A 199 -20.96 5.83 -5.55
CA ALA A 199 -20.64 7.14 -6.09
C ALA A 199 -21.24 7.34 -7.49
N GLU A 200 -21.21 8.58 -7.99
CA GLU A 200 -21.68 8.91 -9.34
C GLU A 200 -20.68 8.52 -10.45
N GLY A 201 -19.46 8.12 -10.09
CA GLY A 201 -18.39 7.73 -11.03
C GLY A 201 -17.44 6.70 -10.44
N GLU A 202 -16.48 6.27 -11.26
CA GLU A 202 -15.41 5.32 -10.88
C GLU A 202 -14.57 5.91 -9.75
N ILE A 203 -14.42 5.16 -8.65
CA ILE A 203 -13.68 5.64 -7.50
C ILE A 203 -12.21 5.30 -7.71
N ASN A 204 -11.37 6.34 -7.83
CA ASN A 204 -9.94 6.21 -8.12
C ASN A 204 -9.12 5.93 -6.86
N GLN A 205 -9.54 6.48 -5.71
CA GLN A 205 -8.82 6.33 -4.45
C GLN A 205 -9.77 6.51 -3.27
N VAL A 206 -9.47 5.78 -2.19
CA VAL A 206 -10.12 5.92 -0.89
C VAL A 206 -9.07 6.14 0.20
N GLN A 207 -9.41 6.94 1.19
CA GLN A 207 -8.59 7.17 2.38
C GLN A 207 -9.46 7.20 3.62
N TRP A 208 -9.03 6.53 4.68
CA TRP A 208 -9.71 6.58 5.97
C TRP A 208 -9.10 7.68 6.83
N SER A 209 -9.92 8.53 7.43
CA SER A 209 -9.43 9.60 8.30
C SER A 209 -8.84 9.03 9.60
N THR A 210 -7.57 9.33 9.85
CA THR A 210 -6.86 8.93 11.08
C THR A 210 -7.28 9.76 12.30
N THR A 211 -7.81 10.98 12.09
CA THR A 211 -8.22 11.89 13.17
C THR A 211 -9.71 11.80 13.48
N GLN A 212 -10.53 11.41 12.50
CA GLN A 212 -11.98 11.25 12.63
C GLN A 212 -12.36 9.86 12.11
N PRO A 213 -12.25 8.81 12.94
CA PRO A 213 -12.34 7.42 12.47
C PRO A 213 -13.71 7.00 11.91
N ASP A 214 -14.75 7.79 12.11
CA ASP A 214 -16.08 7.60 11.48
C ASP A 214 -16.13 8.11 10.04
N TRP A 215 -15.03 8.60 9.47
CA TRP A 215 -15.04 9.27 8.16
C TRP A 215 -14.04 8.69 7.19
N ILE A 216 -14.49 8.52 5.94
CA ILE A 216 -13.65 8.21 4.78
C ILE A 216 -13.75 9.33 3.75
N ALA A 217 -12.72 9.46 2.93
CA ALA A 217 -12.72 10.31 1.75
C ALA A 217 -12.57 9.44 0.50
N ILE A 218 -13.37 9.72 -0.53
CA ILE A 218 -13.29 9.07 -1.84
C ILE A 218 -13.09 10.12 -2.93
N CYS A 219 -12.32 9.77 -3.95
CA CYS A 219 -12.09 10.61 -5.13
C CYS A 219 -12.65 9.92 -6.38
N PHE A 220 -13.54 10.59 -7.11
CA PHE A 220 -14.06 10.12 -8.40
C PHE A 220 -14.23 11.30 -9.36
N ASN A 221 -14.02 11.09 -10.66
CA ASN A 221 -14.06 12.16 -11.67
C ASN A 221 -13.25 13.40 -11.23
N ASN A 222 -13.93 14.53 -11.02
CA ASN A 222 -13.38 15.79 -10.51
C ASN A 222 -13.89 16.15 -9.10
N PHE A 223 -14.39 15.16 -8.35
CA PHE A 223 -15.01 15.34 -7.04
C PHE A 223 -14.24 14.62 -5.93
N LEU A 224 -14.31 15.22 -4.74
CA LEU A 224 -13.91 14.62 -3.47
C LEU A 224 -15.15 14.59 -2.58
N GLU A 225 -15.55 13.41 -2.14
CA GLU A 225 -16.63 13.24 -1.17
C GLU A 225 -16.09 12.73 0.15
N ILE A 226 -16.64 13.25 1.24
CA ILE A 226 -16.29 12.84 2.60
C ILE A 226 -17.54 12.19 3.19
N LEU A 227 -17.45 10.89 3.49
CA LEU A 227 -18.55 10.04 3.86
C LEU A 227 -18.40 9.61 5.31
N ARG A 228 -19.50 9.60 6.05
CA ARG A 228 -19.54 9.02 7.39
C ARG A 228 -19.86 7.52 7.28
N VAL A 229 -19.12 6.70 8.01
CA VAL A 229 -19.17 5.23 7.95
C VAL A 229 -19.32 4.62 9.34
#